data_AF-A0A2D9B4R7-F1
#
_entry.id   AF-A0A2D9B4R7-F1
#
_cell.length_a   1.000
_cell.length_b   1.000
_cell.length_c   1.000
_cell.angle_alpha   90.00
_cell.angle_beta   90.00
_cell.angle_gamma   90.00
#
_symmetry.space_group_name_H-M   'P 1'
#
loop_
_entity.id
_entity.type
_entity.pdbx_description
1 polymer ?
#
loop_
_entity_poly.entity_id
_entity_poly.type
_entity_poly.pdbx_seq_one_letter_code
_entity_poly.pdbx_strand_id
1 'polypeptide(L)'
;MQSVIHYLVLLFTGVLLQAQNSVEVTMTHFSNNEGTAKVGLYNEEGTFLSKEYLSLDSAIKNQKATVTFADVPDGTYAISCFHDEDNNGQLNLRFGMIPSEDYGCSNNARGFFGPPKWKDAQFSVANGEVKKITIKLK
;
A
#
# COMPACT_ATOMS: atom_id res chain seq x y z
N MET A 1 -48.82 -3.10 -43.52
CA MET A 1 -48.70 -2.97 -42.05
C MET A 1 -47.31 -3.41 -41.66
N GLN A 2 -46.61 -2.56 -40.91
CA GLN A 2 -45.16 -2.50 -40.76
C GLN A 2 -44.53 -3.77 -40.19
N SER A 3 -43.57 -4.31 -40.94
CA SER A 3 -42.52 -5.20 -40.44
C SER A 3 -41.77 -4.46 -39.33
N VAL A 4 -41.88 -4.94 -38.09
CA VAL A 4 -41.22 -4.32 -36.94
C VAL A 4 -39.71 -4.51 -37.08
N ILE A 5 -39.07 -3.35 -37.12
CA ILE A 5 -37.67 -3.04 -37.30
C ILE A 5 -36.81 -3.85 -36.32
N HIS A 6 -35.92 -4.69 -36.86
CA HIS A 6 -34.77 -5.26 -36.14
C HIS A 6 -33.62 -4.26 -36.22
N TYR A 7 -33.41 -3.40 -35.22
CA TYR A 7 -32.13 -2.69 -34.98
C TYR A 7 -32.07 -2.30 -33.50
N LEU A 8 -31.17 -2.91 -32.73
CA LEU A 8 -29.83 -2.39 -32.42
C LEU A 8 -29.80 -1.84 -30.98
N VAL A 9 -29.40 -2.71 -30.04
CA VAL A 9 -28.64 -2.29 -28.87
C VAL A 9 -27.43 -3.21 -28.82
N LEU A 10 -26.39 -2.85 -29.58
CA LEU A 10 -25.06 -3.37 -29.33
C LEU A 10 -24.63 -2.74 -27.99
N LEU A 11 -24.88 -3.45 -26.89
CA LEU A 11 -24.34 -3.11 -25.59
C LEU A 11 -22.83 -3.07 -25.75
N PHE A 12 -22.28 -1.88 -25.70
CA PHE A 12 -20.84 -1.62 -25.74
C PHE A 12 -20.25 -2.12 -24.42
N THR A 13 -20.17 -3.44 -24.22
CA THR A 13 -19.36 -4.03 -23.16
C THR A 13 -17.90 -3.98 -23.60
N GLY A 14 -17.41 -2.76 -23.80
CA GLY A 14 -15.98 -2.48 -23.76
C GLY A 14 -15.55 -2.59 -22.31
N VAL A 15 -15.36 -3.82 -21.83
CA VAL A 15 -14.52 -4.02 -20.64
C VAL A 15 -13.14 -3.59 -21.09
N LEU A 16 -12.78 -2.34 -20.78
CA LEU A 16 -11.39 -1.92 -20.84
C LEU A 16 -10.68 -2.84 -19.85
N LEU A 17 -10.02 -3.87 -20.37
CA LEU A 17 -8.98 -4.58 -19.65
C LEU A 17 -7.86 -3.56 -19.43
N GLN A 18 -8.04 -2.68 -18.44
CA GLN A 18 -6.91 -1.98 -17.87
C GLN A 18 -6.01 -3.08 -17.32
N ALA A 19 -4.76 -3.12 -17.80
CA ALA A 19 -3.78 -4.00 -17.23
C ALA A 19 -3.62 -3.60 -15.76
N GLN A 20 -4.12 -4.44 -14.88
CA GLN A 20 -4.16 -4.18 -13.45
C GLN A 20 -2.74 -4.27 -12.90
N ASN A 21 -2.22 -3.17 -12.35
CA ASN A 21 -0.92 -3.17 -11.71
C ASN A 21 -1.00 -3.97 -10.40
N SER A 22 0.15 -4.42 -9.92
CA SER A 22 0.28 -4.97 -8.58
C SER A 22 1.48 -4.39 -7.86
N VAL A 23 1.38 -4.27 -6.55
CA VAL A 23 2.45 -3.76 -5.69
C VAL A 23 2.78 -4.82 -4.66
N GLU A 24 3.90 -5.49 -4.84
CA GLU A 24 4.49 -6.46 -3.92
C GLU A 24 5.43 -5.73 -2.96
N VAL A 25 5.12 -5.76 -1.67
CA VAL A 25 5.89 -5.10 -0.61
C VAL A 25 6.54 -6.16 0.25
N THR A 26 7.87 -6.14 0.33
CA THR A 26 8.64 -6.96 1.27
C THR A 26 9.20 -6.08 2.37
N MET A 27 8.77 -6.29 3.60
CA MET A 27 9.33 -5.63 4.78
C MET A 27 10.37 -6.53 5.43
N THR A 28 11.45 -5.92 5.91
CA THR A 28 12.62 -6.60 6.49
C THR A 28 13.11 -5.86 7.71
N HIS A 29 13.85 -6.55 8.58
CA HIS A 29 14.42 -6.02 9.83
C HIS A 29 13.36 -5.78 10.91
N PHE A 30 12.36 -6.66 11.00
CA PHE A 30 11.57 -6.73 12.22
C PHE A 30 12.46 -7.19 13.38
N SER A 31 12.25 -6.61 14.56
CA SER A 31 13.00 -6.87 15.79
C SER A 31 12.72 -8.29 16.32
N ASN A 32 11.53 -8.83 16.03
CA ASN A 32 11.15 -10.22 16.31
C ASN A 32 10.04 -10.69 15.34
N ASN A 33 9.42 -11.84 15.61
CA ASN A 33 8.35 -12.41 14.78
C ASN A 33 6.97 -12.37 15.46
N GLU A 34 6.85 -11.71 16.61
CA GLU A 34 5.59 -11.60 17.34
C GLU A 34 4.65 -10.65 16.62
N GLY A 35 3.35 -10.82 16.84
CA GLY A 35 2.34 -9.93 16.29
C GLY A 35 2.22 -9.95 14.77
N THR A 36 1.89 -8.80 14.19
CA THR A 36 1.61 -8.68 12.74
C THR A 36 2.30 -7.49 12.12
N ALA A 37 2.59 -7.60 10.83
CA ALA A 37 3.00 -6.46 10.04
C ALA A 37 1.76 -5.79 9.44
N LYS A 38 1.58 -4.50 9.71
CA LYS A 38 0.55 -3.65 9.09
C LYS A 38 1.14 -2.90 7.91
N VAL A 39 0.44 -2.87 6.78
CA VAL A 39 0.90 -2.18 5.56
C VAL A 39 -0.23 -1.37 4.97
N GLY A 40 -0.05 -0.05 4.90
CA GLY A 40 -0.95 0.90 4.25
C GLY A 40 -0.41 1.38 2.92
N LEU A 41 -1.25 1.35 1.88
CA LEU A 41 -1.04 2.00 0.60
C LEU A 41 -1.83 3.31 0.58
N TYR A 42 -1.19 4.40 0.17
CA TYR A 42 -1.77 5.75 0.11
C TYR A 42 -1.70 6.25 -1.32
N ASN A 43 -2.72 6.97 -1.79
CA ASN A 43 -2.85 7.47 -3.17
C ASN A 43 -2.94 9.00 -3.25
N GLU A 44 -2.87 9.71 -2.12
CA GLU A 44 -3.04 11.15 -2.04
C GLU A 44 -2.04 11.76 -1.04
N GLU A 45 -1.42 12.88 -1.41
CA GLU A 45 -0.47 13.60 -0.54
C GLU A 45 -1.13 14.12 0.76
N GLY A 46 -2.34 14.67 0.66
CA GLY A 46 -3.03 15.29 1.79
C GLY A 46 -3.48 14.32 2.89
N THR A 47 -3.54 13.02 2.58
CA THR A 47 -3.99 11.97 3.51
C THR A 47 -2.89 10.97 3.85
N PHE A 48 -1.67 11.19 3.36
CA PHE A 48 -0.52 10.34 3.66
C PHE A 48 -0.33 10.19 5.18
N LEU A 49 -0.24 8.95 5.66
CA LEU A 49 -0.12 8.56 7.08
C LEU A 49 -1.33 8.87 7.97
N SER A 50 -2.44 9.35 7.42
CA SER A 50 -3.67 9.61 8.18
C SER A 50 -4.88 8.81 7.70
N LYS A 51 -4.92 8.44 6.41
CA LYS A 51 -5.98 7.59 5.85
C LYS A 51 -5.45 6.74 4.71
N GLU A 52 -5.44 5.44 4.91
CA GLU A 52 -5.07 4.47 3.89
C GLU A 52 -6.07 4.47 2.73
N TYR A 53 -5.56 4.28 1.51
CA TYR A 53 -6.38 3.90 0.36
C TYR A 53 -6.73 2.41 0.43
N LEU A 54 -5.72 1.58 0.69
CA LEU A 54 -5.83 0.14 0.93
C LEU A 54 -4.91 -0.26 2.08
N SER A 55 -5.28 -1.29 2.82
CA SER A 55 -4.46 -1.84 3.90
C SER A 55 -4.43 -3.36 3.85
N LEU A 56 -3.29 -3.95 4.16
CA LEU A 56 -3.09 -5.40 4.28
C LEU A 56 -2.23 -5.70 5.50
N ASP A 57 -2.48 -6.88 6.06
CA ASP A 57 -1.72 -7.42 7.18
C ASP A 57 -0.96 -8.67 6.74
N SER A 58 0.18 -8.95 7.37
CA SER A 58 0.95 -10.16 7.10
C SER A 58 1.61 -10.69 8.37
N ALA A 59 1.69 -12.02 8.48
CA ALA A 59 2.44 -12.66 9.55
C ALA A 59 3.95 -12.44 9.36
N ILE A 60 4.66 -12.17 10.45
CA ILE A 60 6.11 -11.98 10.43
C ILE A 60 6.79 -13.33 10.59
N LYS A 61 7.70 -13.66 9.67
CA LYS A 61 8.50 -14.89 9.70
C LYS A 61 9.95 -14.57 9.34
N ASN A 62 10.88 -15.05 10.15
CA ASN A 62 12.31 -14.78 9.97
C ASN A 62 12.63 -13.29 9.81
N GLN A 63 11.99 -12.46 10.63
CA GLN A 63 12.14 -10.99 10.65
C GLN A 63 11.78 -10.33 9.32
N LYS A 64 10.84 -10.93 8.59
CA LYS A 64 10.35 -10.50 7.28
C LYS A 64 8.86 -10.74 7.15
N ALA A 65 8.21 -9.93 6.33
CA ALA A 65 6.82 -10.12 5.93
C ALA A 65 6.62 -9.58 4.51
N THR A 66 5.64 -10.14 3.80
CA THR A 66 5.33 -9.75 2.42
C THR A 66 3.82 -9.60 2.26
N VAL A 67 3.40 -8.57 1.52
CA VAL A 67 2.02 -8.36 1.07
C VAL A 67 2.01 -8.03 -0.43
N THR A 68 0.89 -8.30 -1.09
CA THR A 68 0.68 -7.89 -2.48
C THR A 68 -0.66 -7.19 -2.62
N PHE A 69 -0.62 -5.91 -2.98
CA PHE A 69 -1.82 -5.20 -3.45
C PHE A 69 -2.04 -5.57 -4.91
N ALA A 70 -3.15 -6.24 -5.20
CA ALA A 70 -3.59 -6.52 -6.57
C ALA A 70 -4.48 -5.38 -7.08
N ASP A 71 -4.71 -5.36 -8.40
CA ASP A 71 -5.68 -4.49 -9.05
C ASP A 71 -5.47 -3.00 -8.78
N VAL A 72 -4.20 -2.59 -8.67
CA VAL A 72 -3.82 -1.21 -8.41
C VAL A 72 -3.96 -0.38 -9.69
N PRO A 73 -4.79 0.68 -9.72
CA PRO A 73 -4.89 1.56 -10.88
C PRO A 73 -3.57 2.25 -11.22
N ASP A 74 -3.46 2.75 -12.45
CA ASP A 74 -2.35 3.63 -12.82
C ASP A 74 -2.39 4.88 -11.92
N GLY A 75 -1.25 5.24 -11.35
CA GLY A 75 -1.22 6.33 -10.38
C GLY A 75 0.10 6.47 -9.64
N THR A 76 0.08 7.39 -8.66
CA THR A 76 1.19 7.63 -7.74
C THR A 76 0.75 7.26 -6.33
N TYR A 77 1.59 6.48 -5.66
CA TYR A 77 1.30 5.87 -4.38
C TYR A 77 2.46 6.03 -3.41
N ALA A 78 2.19 5.90 -2.13
CA ALA A 78 3.20 5.72 -1.10
C ALA A 78 2.80 4.55 -0.18
N ILE A 79 3.78 3.93 0.47
CA ILE A 79 3.54 2.88 1.46
C ILE A 79 4.02 3.35 2.82
N SER A 80 3.25 3.03 3.85
CA SER A 80 3.71 2.99 5.24
C SER A 80 3.51 1.58 5.79
N CYS A 81 4.43 1.12 6.63
CA CYS A 81 4.29 -0.15 7.32
C CYS A 81 4.84 -0.05 8.74
N PHE A 82 4.27 -0.83 9.65
CA PHE A 82 4.77 -0.96 11.01
C PHE A 82 4.55 -2.36 11.58
N HIS A 83 5.32 -2.66 12.62
CA HIS A 83 5.21 -3.86 13.44
C HIS A 83 4.19 -3.60 14.56
N ASP A 84 3.04 -4.25 14.47
CA ASP A 84 2.03 -4.28 15.53
C ASP A 84 2.35 -5.47 16.44
N GLU A 85 3.27 -5.25 17.39
CA GLU A 85 3.84 -6.32 18.22
C GLU A 85 2.82 -6.84 19.23
N ASP A 86 1.98 -5.96 19.77
CA ASP A 86 0.97 -6.28 20.78
C ASP A 86 -0.43 -6.60 20.18
N ASN A 87 -0.60 -6.52 18.86
CA ASN A 87 -1.84 -6.76 18.12
C ASN A 87 -2.99 -5.79 18.47
N ASN A 88 -2.68 -4.54 18.82
CA ASN A 88 -3.69 -3.52 19.10
C ASN A 88 -4.15 -2.76 17.84
N GLY A 89 -3.51 -3.03 16.69
CA GLY A 89 -3.83 -2.43 15.39
C GLY A 89 -3.31 -1.01 15.18
N GLN A 90 -2.51 -0.48 16.09
CA GLN A 90 -1.99 0.89 16.09
C GLN A 90 -0.48 0.88 16.30
N LEU A 91 0.21 1.83 15.68
CA LEU A 91 1.63 2.05 15.94
C LEU A 91 1.80 2.64 17.34
N ASN A 92 2.50 1.93 18.22
CA ASN A 92 2.80 2.39 19.56
C ASN A 92 3.78 3.58 19.53
N LEU A 93 3.46 4.64 20.29
CA LEU A 93 4.24 5.87 20.35
C LEU A 93 4.67 6.20 21.79
N ARG A 94 5.98 6.38 22.02
CA ARG A 94 6.51 6.97 23.25
C ARG A 94 6.18 8.45 23.33
N PHE A 95 5.69 8.88 24.49
CA PHE A 95 5.24 10.26 24.73
C PHE A 95 4.22 10.76 23.68
N GLY A 96 3.51 9.83 23.02
CA GLY A 96 2.56 10.14 21.95
C GLY A 96 3.18 10.68 20.65
N MET A 97 4.50 10.62 20.47
CA MET A 97 5.19 11.24 19.32
C MET A 97 6.21 10.37 18.61
N ILE A 98 6.92 9.48 19.33
CA ILE A 98 8.06 8.73 18.77
C ILE A 98 7.68 7.25 18.69
N PRO A 99 7.72 6.61 17.51
CA PRO A 99 7.49 5.17 17.39
C PRO A 99 8.33 4.35 18.37
N SER A 100 7.68 3.48 19.14
CA SER A 100 8.34 2.48 19.98
C SER A 100 8.49 1.12 19.29
N GLU A 101 7.74 0.89 18.23
CA GLU A 101 7.80 -0.31 17.40
C GLU A 101 8.43 -0.01 16.05
N ASP A 102 8.84 -1.07 15.36
CA ASP A 102 9.52 -0.97 14.08
C ASP A 102 8.58 -0.38 13.01
N TYR A 103 9.08 0.58 12.26
CA TYR A 103 8.28 1.28 11.24
C TYR A 103 9.10 1.62 9.99
N GLY A 104 8.41 1.86 8.88
CA GLY A 104 9.04 2.17 7.60
C GLY A 104 8.08 2.69 6.55
N CYS A 105 8.63 3.31 5.50
CA CYS A 105 7.88 3.76 4.34
C CYS A 105 8.59 3.36 3.05
N SER A 106 7.87 3.42 1.92
CA SER A 106 8.46 3.26 0.59
C SER A 106 9.63 4.22 0.36
N ASN A 107 10.53 3.83 -0.55
CA ASN A 107 11.83 4.48 -0.78
C ASN A 107 12.76 4.53 0.45
N ASN A 108 12.41 3.80 1.54
CA ASN A 108 13.04 3.96 2.86
C ASN A 108 13.05 5.44 3.30
N ALA A 109 12.01 6.18 2.94
CA ALA A 109 11.88 7.59 3.28
C ALA A 109 11.86 7.78 4.79
N ARG A 110 12.60 8.79 5.27
CA ARG A 110 12.73 9.12 6.69
C ARG A 110 12.62 10.62 6.89
N GLY A 111 11.80 11.03 7.86
CA GLY A 111 11.82 12.39 8.36
C GLY A 111 12.94 12.58 9.39
N PHE A 112 13.58 13.76 9.38
CA PHE A 112 14.51 14.18 10.43
C PHE A 112 13.77 14.75 11.64
N PHE A 113 12.66 15.46 11.39
CA PHE A 113 11.78 16.03 12.41
C PHE A 113 10.34 15.64 12.07
N GLY A 114 9.90 14.50 12.60
CA GLY A 114 8.58 13.92 12.34
C GLY A 114 8.57 12.86 11.23
N PRO A 115 7.39 12.50 10.72
CA PRO A 115 7.25 11.49 9.67
C PRO A 115 7.88 11.93 8.34
N PRO A 116 8.18 10.99 7.42
CA PRO A 116 8.62 11.34 6.07
C PRO A 116 7.55 12.13 5.30
N LYS A 117 7.98 12.91 4.30
CA LYS A 117 7.07 13.61 3.41
C LYS A 117 6.59 12.68 2.30
N TRP A 118 5.36 12.90 1.82
CA TRP A 118 4.81 12.18 0.67
C TRP A 118 5.77 12.14 -0.52
N LYS A 119 6.34 13.30 -0.90
CA LYS A 119 7.27 13.40 -2.03
C LYS A 119 8.47 12.44 -1.94
N ASP A 120 8.91 12.12 -0.71
CA ASP A 120 10.09 11.29 -0.47
C ASP A 120 9.70 9.80 -0.49
N ALA A 121 8.46 9.48 -0.16
CA ALA A 121 7.93 8.12 -0.13
C ALA A 121 7.22 7.70 -1.43
N GLN A 122 6.79 8.65 -2.27
CA GLN A 122 5.94 8.33 -3.42
C GLN A 122 6.68 7.52 -4.51
N PHE A 123 5.92 6.72 -5.25
CA PHE A 123 6.32 5.99 -6.45
C PHE A 123 5.14 5.87 -7.41
N SER A 124 5.39 5.70 -8.70
CA SER A 124 4.33 5.50 -9.69
C SER A 124 4.26 4.05 -10.15
N VAL A 125 3.04 3.63 -10.50
CA VAL A 125 2.74 2.37 -11.21
C VAL A 125 1.88 2.68 -12.43
N ALA A 126 2.14 2.00 -13.54
CA ALA A 126 1.36 2.17 -14.75
C ALA A 126 1.47 0.96 -15.70
N ASN A 127 0.48 0.81 -16.57
CA ASN A 127 0.51 -0.13 -17.71
C ASN A 127 0.67 -1.62 -17.32
N GLY A 128 0.03 -2.07 -16.23
CA GLY A 128 0.10 -3.46 -15.78
C GLY A 128 1.43 -3.85 -15.14
N GLU A 129 2.12 -2.89 -14.51
CA GLU A 129 3.39 -3.11 -13.81
C GLU A 129 3.20 -4.01 -12.58
N VAL A 130 4.13 -4.95 -12.38
CA VAL A 130 4.33 -5.64 -11.10
C VAL A 130 5.44 -4.89 -10.34
N LYS A 131 5.05 -3.95 -9.49
CA LYS A 131 5.99 -3.15 -8.70
C LYS A 131 6.48 -3.93 -7.50
N LYS A 132 7.80 -4.12 -7.39
CA LYS A 132 8.42 -4.76 -6.22
C LYS A 132 9.12 -3.72 -5.37
N ILE A 133 8.75 -3.63 -4.11
CA ILE A 133 9.29 -2.66 -3.15
C ILE A 133 9.81 -3.41 -1.94
N THR A 134 11.04 -3.09 -1.53
CA THR A 134 11.61 -3.57 -0.27
C THR A 134 11.77 -2.43 0.71
N ILE A 135 11.20 -2.57 1.91
CA ILE A 135 11.28 -1.60 3.00
C ILE A 135 12.09 -2.21 4.13
N LYS A 136 13.09 -1.45 4.60
CA LYS A 136 13.88 -1.77 5.79
C LYS A 136 13.28 -1.00 6.96
N LEU A 137 12.69 -1.74 7.89
CA LEU A 137 12.16 -1.18 9.12
C LEU A 137 13.31 -0.64 10.00
N LYS A 138 12.96 0.27 10.91
CA LYS A 138 13.88 0.91 11.85
C LYS A 138 13.38 0.74 13.26
#